data_AF-A0A922ZPH5-F1
#
_entry.id   AF-A0A922ZPH5-F1
#
_cell.length_a   1.000
_cell.length_b   1.000
_cell.length_c   1.000
_cell.angle_alpha   90.00
_cell.angle_beta   90.00
_cell.angle_gamma   90.00
#
_symmetry.space_group_name_H-M   'P 1'
#
loop_
_entity.id
_entity.type
_entity.pdbx_description
1 polymer ?
#
loop_
_entity_poly.entity_id
_entity_poly.type
_entity_poly.pdbx_seq_one_letter_code
_entity_poly.pdbx_strand_id
1 'polypeptide(L)'
;MTRASVRRFAAMSVALALPLAFLTVAPASAATVGVDTWSEIKAAFLVDGDTVRLDADITAPAGDSLSVQAGESIILDLNGRSLTITNPAMSTAAILVPPTSSLTINASGGGELTATGGPDGAGIGGSAQGAGGTVTINGGTITATGGAFAAGIGGGVGVGQPGGAGGTTTINGGTITATGSVNGAGIGGGGTGSGDGGAGGTTTINGGTITAIGGGAGIGGGGGSGGAGGAGGTTTINGGTITASGFGAGIGSGAGSISPGALQVNGTPDVGAATDGGGPYAAPITNPITPPAGVGYSATTSTLGSADTVELRFNYLITFAANGGSATVPQTINDGDTVSVPATPTREGFTFTGWTSGGSAHDFTAPVTGPLVLTAAWAAMLAATGADVTSAAAVAFLLTAVGVLLFARRRRATAQSA
;
A
#
# COMPACT_ATOMS: atom_id res chain seq x y z
N MET A 1 43.29 42.64 80.80
CA MET A 1 41.85 42.86 80.56
C MET A 1 41.71 43.86 79.44
N THR A 2 41.42 43.39 78.22
CA THR A 2 41.21 44.27 77.06
C THR A 2 40.24 43.55 76.13
N ARG A 3 38.98 44.02 76.11
CA ARG A 3 37.90 43.50 75.27
C ARG A 3 38.10 44.00 73.84
N ALA A 4 38.25 43.08 72.89
CA ALA A 4 38.22 43.37 71.46
C ALA A 4 36.80 43.14 70.90
N SER A 5 36.25 44.17 70.27
CA SER A 5 34.96 44.21 69.59
C SER A 5 35.05 43.57 68.20
N VAL A 6 34.29 42.49 67.99
CA VAL A 6 34.19 41.80 66.69
C VAL A 6 33.16 42.51 65.80
N ARG A 7 33.62 43.05 64.66
CA ARG A 7 32.74 43.56 63.59
C ARG A 7 32.19 42.39 62.77
N ARG A 8 30.86 42.31 62.63
CA ARG A 8 30.16 41.36 61.75
C ARG A 8 30.34 41.78 60.29
N PHE A 9 30.94 40.92 59.47
CA PHE A 9 30.87 41.02 58.00
C PHE A 9 29.67 40.19 57.51
N ALA A 10 28.77 40.82 56.77
CA ALA A 10 27.69 40.15 56.07
C ALA A 10 28.25 39.41 54.84
N ALA A 11 28.03 38.10 54.76
CA ALA A 11 28.33 37.32 53.57
C ALA A 11 27.19 37.50 52.55
N MET A 12 27.50 38.09 51.40
CA MET A 12 26.59 38.21 50.27
C MET A 12 26.70 36.93 49.44
N SER A 13 25.73 36.04 49.58
CA SER A 13 25.63 34.81 48.78
C SER A 13 25.24 35.16 47.34
N VAL A 14 26.18 35.05 46.41
CA VAL A 14 25.90 35.06 44.97
C VAL A 14 25.49 33.64 44.58
N ALA A 15 24.20 33.41 44.37
CA ALA A 15 23.70 32.18 43.78
C ALA A 15 24.01 32.18 42.28
N LEU A 16 25.03 31.42 41.88
CA LEU A 16 25.34 31.18 40.47
C LEU A 16 24.35 30.13 39.94
N ALA A 17 23.28 30.57 39.29
CA ALA A 17 22.37 29.68 38.56
C ALA A 17 23.08 29.22 37.27
N LEU A 18 23.64 28.02 37.27
CA LEU A 18 24.05 27.34 36.05
C LEU A 18 22.79 26.96 35.26
N PRO A 19 22.68 27.29 33.96
CA PRO A 19 21.63 26.75 33.13
C PRO A 19 21.83 25.24 33.02
N LEU A 20 20.87 24.47 33.51
CA LEU A 20 20.77 23.05 33.21
C LEU A 20 20.46 22.94 31.70
N ALA A 21 21.50 22.83 30.88
CA ALA A 21 21.33 22.50 29.48
C ALA A 21 20.79 21.06 29.43
N PHE A 22 19.50 20.91 29.13
CA PHE A 22 18.97 19.64 28.66
C PHE A 22 19.73 19.31 27.39
N LEU A 23 20.72 18.43 27.48
CA LEU A 23 21.21 17.71 26.32
C LEU A 23 20.01 16.89 25.84
N THR A 24 19.28 17.40 24.84
CA THR A 24 18.44 16.53 24.03
C THR A 24 19.43 15.61 23.32
N VAL A 25 19.65 14.42 23.89
CA VAL A 25 20.29 13.34 23.16
C VAL A 25 19.45 13.18 21.91
N ALA A 26 20.00 13.57 20.75
CA ALA A 26 19.39 13.21 19.48
C ALA A 26 19.15 11.70 19.54
N PRO A 27 17.95 11.20 19.18
CA PRO A 27 17.70 9.76 19.20
C PRO A 27 18.88 9.09 18.52
N ALA A 28 19.48 8.11 19.21
CA ALA A 28 20.58 7.34 18.65
C ALA A 28 20.13 6.94 17.23
N SER A 29 20.94 7.27 16.22
CA SER A 29 20.64 6.86 14.85
C SER A 29 20.34 5.37 14.87
N ALA A 30 19.12 4.98 14.48
CA ALA A 30 18.70 3.59 14.36
C ALA A 30 19.82 2.79 13.68
N ALA A 31 20.40 1.82 14.40
CA ALA A 31 21.49 1.04 13.84
C ALA A 31 20.92 -0.02 12.90
N THR A 32 21.65 -0.36 11.83
CA THR A 32 21.33 -1.53 11.03
C THR A 32 22.15 -2.71 11.52
N VAL A 33 21.47 -3.72 12.04
CA VAL A 33 22.06 -4.97 12.54
C VAL A 33 21.81 -6.06 11.50
N GLY A 34 22.87 -6.52 10.84
CA GLY A 34 22.82 -7.70 9.97
C GLY A 34 22.73 -8.98 10.79
N VAL A 35 21.85 -9.91 10.41
CA VAL A 35 21.64 -11.19 11.11
C VAL A 35 21.63 -12.36 10.13
N ASP A 36 22.36 -13.42 10.48
CA ASP A 36 22.49 -14.65 9.68
C ASP A 36 21.83 -15.86 10.36
N THR A 37 21.55 -15.76 11.66
CA THR A 37 21.07 -16.88 12.47
C THR A 37 19.86 -16.53 13.32
N TRP A 38 19.10 -17.56 13.72
CA TRP A 38 17.95 -17.39 14.62
C TRP A 38 18.33 -16.77 15.97
N SER A 39 19.52 -17.09 16.49
CA SER A 39 19.96 -16.52 17.78
C SER A 39 20.25 -15.02 17.67
N GLU A 40 20.79 -14.57 16.54
CA GLU A 40 21.10 -13.16 16.30
C GLU A 40 19.84 -12.33 16.08
N ILE A 41 18.88 -12.81 15.27
CA ILE A 41 17.60 -12.11 15.09
C ILE A 41 16.84 -12.00 16.41
N LYS A 42 16.82 -13.03 17.26
CA LYS A 42 16.19 -12.95 18.59
C LYS A 42 16.85 -11.89 19.48
N ALA A 43 18.17 -11.79 19.46
CA ALA A 43 18.89 -10.78 20.23
C ALA A 43 18.62 -9.36 19.70
N ALA A 44 18.58 -9.19 18.37
CA ALA A 44 18.34 -7.91 17.72
C ALA A 44 16.92 -7.38 17.97
N PHE A 45 15.92 -8.26 18.12
CA PHE A 45 14.53 -7.88 18.47
C PHE A 45 14.35 -7.33 19.90
N LEU A 46 15.43 -7.28 20.71
CA LEU A 46 15.41 -6.71 22.06
C LEU A 46 15.92 -5.25 22.11
N VAL A 47 16.36 -4.69 20.99
CA VAL A 47 16.94 -3.34 20.93
C VAL A 47 15.98 -2.39 20.20
N ASP A 48 15.42 -1.42 20.94
CA ASP A 48 14.47 -0.46 20.39
C ASP A 48 15.07 0.40 19.27
N GLY A 49 14.26 0.63 18.23
CA GLY A 49 14.57 1.51 17.11
C GLY A 49 15.50 0.91 16.05
N ASP A 50 16.12 -0.24 16.30
CA ASP A 50 17.07 -0.84 15.36
C ASP A 50 16.38 -1.43 14.11
N THR A 51 17.12 -1.38 13.00
CA THR A 51 16.79 -2.12 11.78
C THR A 51 17.49 -3.47 11.80
N VAL A 52 16.71 -4.53 11.95
CA VAL A 52 17.16 -5.91 11.87
C VAL A 52 17.09 -6.37 10.42
N ARG A 53 18.24 -6.47 9.75
CA ARG A 53 18.36 -6.79 8.32
C ARG A 53 18.81 -8.24 8.12
N LEU A 54 18.07 -9.02 7.35
CA LEU A 54 18.44 -10.40 7.06
C LEU A 54 19.64 -10.47 6.10
N ASP A 55 20.68 -11.20 6.50
CA ASP A 55 21.84 -11.54 5.67
C ASP A 55 21.84 -13.01 5.23
N ALA A 56 20.94 -13.82 5.81
CA ALA A 56 20.65 -15.21 5.45
C ALA A 56 19.14 -15.49 5.47
N ASP A 57 18.74 -16.59 4.84
CA ASP A 57 17.41 -17.15 5.06
C ASP A 57 17.38 -17.80 6.45
N ILE A 58 16.39 -17.46 7.26
CA ILE A 58 16.31 -17.87 8.66
C ILE A 58 15.00 -18.62 8.91
N THR A 59 15.09 -19.75 9.60
CA THR A 59 13.93 -20.51 10.08
C THR A 59 14.00 -20.66 11.59
N ALA A 60 12.88 -20.37 12.25
CA ALA A 60 12.73 -20.55 13.68
C ALA A 60 12.77 -22.04 14.06
N PRO A 61 13.51 -22.41 15.13
CA PRO A 61 13.33 -23.69 15.79
C PRO A 61 11.88 -23.88 16.27
N ALA A 62 11.46 -25.14 16.41
CA ALA A 62 10.16 -25.46 16.99
C ALA A 62 10.04 -24.92 18.43
N GLY A 63 8.88 -24.34 18.75
CA GLY A 63 8.56 -23.72 20.03
C GLY A 63 8.99 -22.25 20.13
N ASP A 64 9.80 -21.75 19.21
CA ASP A 64 10.34 -20.39 19.28
C ASP A 64 9.50 -19.38 18.48
N SER A 65 9.57 -18.11 18.89
CA SER A 65 8.93 -16.97 18.24
C SER A 65 9.79 -15.70 18.37
N LEU A 66 9.37 -14.64 17.67
CA LEU A 66 9.91 -13.28 17.88
C LEU A 66 8.94 -12.46 18.72
N SER A 67 9.46 -11.51 19.50
CA SER A 67 8.65 -10.58 20.27
C SER A 67 9.27 -9.21 20.26
N VAL A 68 8.49 -8.21 19.82
CA VAL A 68 8.79 -6.81 20.10
C VAL A 68 8.50 -6.56 21.58
N GLN A 69 9.40 -5.85 22.26
CA GLN A 69 9.20 -5.50 23.66
C GLN A 69 8.10 -4.43 23.80
N ALA A 70 7.39 -4.44 24.92
CA ALA A 70 6.28 -3.51 25.12
C ALA A 70 6.76 -2.04 25.11
N GLY A 71 6.14 -1.20 24.30
CA GLY A 71 6.51 0.20 24.12
C GLY A 71 7.65 0.44 23.12
N GLU A 72 8.31 -0.61 22.64
CA GLU A 72 9.43 -0.50 21.70
C GLU A 72 8.97 -0.67 20.24
N SER A 73 9.83 -0.30 19.31
CA SER A 73 9.63 -0.32 17.87
C SER A 73 10.78 -1.03 17.17
N ILE A 74 10.47 -2.02 16.32
CA ILE A 74 11.46 -2.76 15.53
C ILE A 74 11.19 -2.57 14.04
N ILE A 75 12.27 -2.42 13.26
CA ILE A 75 12.20 -2.51 11.80
C ILE A 75 12.86 -3.82 11.38
N LEU A 76 12.09 -4.75 10.81
CA LEU A 76 12.60 -5.96 10.16
C LEU A 76 12.76 -5.68 8.66
N ASP A 77 13.96 -5.78 8.13
CA ASP A 77 14.20 -5.73 6.69
C ASP A 77 14.53 -7.12 6.14
N LEU A 78 13.63 -7.65 5.30
CA LEU A 78 13.78 -8.97 4.69
C LEU A 78 14.96 -9.04 3.72
N ASN A 79 15.40 -7.91 3.15
CA ASN A 79 16.63 -7.81 2.36
C ASN A 79 16.79 -8.89 1.24
N GLY A 80 15.69 -9.27 0.57
CA GLY A 80 15.69 -10.33 -0.45
C GLY A 80 15.78 -11.76 0.09
N ARG A 81 15.63 -11.96 1.40
CA ARG A 81 15.73 -13.24 2.12
C ARG A 81 14.40 -13.70 2.69
N SER A 82 14.36 -14.94 3.15
CA SER A 82 13.19 -15.56 3.75
C SER A 82 13.32 -15.69 5.28
N LEU A 83 12.28 -15.29 6.01
CA LEU A 83 12.08 -15.58 7.42
C LEU A 83 10.88 -16.49 7.60
N THR A 84 11.06 -17.63 8.29
CA THR A 84 9.99 -18.61 8.51
C THR A 84 9.83 -18.94 9.99
N ILE A 85 8.61 -18.73 10.51
CA ILE A 85 8.22 -19.04 11.90
C ILE A 85 6.86 -19.75 11.83
N THR A 86 6.84 -21.08 11.97
CA THR A 86 5.62 -21.88 11.70
C THR A 86 5.14 -22.76 12.83
N ASN A 87 5.92 -22.90 13.89
CA ASN A 87 5.58 -23.75 15.03
C ASN A 87 6.01 -23.10 16.36
N PRO A 88 5.54 -21.88 16.68
CA PRO A 88 5.87 -21.26 17.95
C PRO A 88 5.14 -21.97 19.11
N ALA A 89 5.54 -21.67 20.35
CA ALA A 89 4.93 -22.27 21.54
C ALA A 89 3.42 -22.03 21.63
N MET A 90 2.75 -22.84 22.45
CA MET A 90 1.32 -22.67 22.69
C MET A 90 0.98 -21.24 23.09
N SER A 91 -0.13 -20.76 22.55
CA SER A 91 -0.68 -19.45 22.84
C SER A 91 0.18 -18.24 22.48
N THR A 92 1.23 -18.42 21.66
CA THR A 92 2.10 -17.33 21.22
C THR A 92 1.88 -16.97 19.75
N ALA A 93 1.96 -15.69 19.44
CA ALA A 93 2.07 -15.25 18.06
C ALA A 93 3.42 -15.67 17.46
N ALA A 94 3.50 -15.86 16.14
CA ALA A 94 4.78 -16.16 15.48
C ALA A 94 5.72 -14.94 15.62
N ILE A 95 5.16 -13.74 15.43
CA ILE A 95 5.78 -12.48 15.82
C ILE A 95 4.82 -11.73 16.74
N LEU A 96 5.16 -11.69 18.03
CA LEU A 96 4.40 -10.96 19.04
C LEU A 96 4.68 -9.46 18.94
N VAL A 97 3.62 -8.70 18.67
CA VAL A 97 3.60 -7.23 18.68
C VAL A 97 2.54 -6.81 19.70
N PRO A 98 2.92 -6.57 20.96
CA PRO A 98 1.97 -6.19 22.00
C PRO A 98 1.42 -4.76 21.79
N PRO A 99 0.32 -4.38 22.48
CA PRO A 99 -0.17 -3.00 22.45
C PRO A 99 0.93 -2.01 22.82
N THR A 100 0.89 -0.81 22.23
CA THR A 100 1.91 0.26 22.36
C THR A 100 3.28 0.00 21.71
N SER A 101 3.54 -1.21 21.23
CA SER A 101 4.74 -1.52 20.43
C SER A 101 4.46 -1.43 18.93
N SER A 102 5.54 -1.37 18.13
CA SER A 102 5.43 -1.39 16.68
C SER A 102 6.42 -2.33 15.98
N LEU A 103 5.97 -2.93 14.90
CA LEU A 103 6.78 -3.68 13.96
C LEU A 103 6.62 -3.07 12.57
N THR A 104 7.73 -2.67 11.96
CA THR A 104 7.77 -2.31 10.54
C THR A 104 8.48 -3.39 9.75
N ILE A 105 7.87 -3.88 8.68
CA ILE A 105 8.45 -4.89 7.78
C ILE A 105 8.81 -4.20 6.47
N ASN A 106 10.11 -4.15 6.20
CA ASN A 106 10.72 -3.73 4.94
C ASN A 106 11.14 -4.95 4.12
N ALA A 107 11.31 -4.74 2.83
CA ALA A 107 11.75 -5.74 1.88
C ALA A 107 12.71 -5.11 0.88
N SER A 108 13.81 -4.54 1.36
CA SER A 108 14.84 -4.00 0.47
C SER A 108 15.34 -5.16 -0.42
N GLY A 109 15.29 -5.04 -1.75
CA GLY A 109 15.59 -6.19 -2.62
C GLY A 109 14.58 -7.35 -2.58
N GLY A 110 13.40 -7.18 -1.99
CA GLY A 110 12.34 -8.21 -1.88
C GLY A 110 12.44 -9.04 -0.60
N GLY A 111 11.99 -10.30 -0.65
CA GLY A 111 12.04 -11.24 0.46
C GLY A 111 10.66 -11.75 0.88
N GLU A 112 10.67 -12.80 1.71
CA GLU A 112 9.48 -13.51 2.14
C GLU A 112 9.41 -13.64 3.66
N LEU A 113 8.22 -13.45 4.24
CA LEU A 113 7.93 -13.76 5.62
C LEU A 113 6.79 -14.76 5.69
N THR A 114 7.04 -15.93 6.29
CA THR A 114 5.98 -16.87 6.69
C THR A 114 5.87 -16.90 8.20
N ALA A 115 4.73 -16.48 8.72
CA ALA A 115 4.42 -16.34 10.14
C ALA A 115 3.12 -17.07 10.49
N THR A 116 3.23 -18.28 11.03
CA THR A 116 2.08 -19.06 11.53
C THR A 116 2.08 -19.04 13.05
N GLY A 117 1.02 -18.47 13.62
CA GLY A 117 0.83 -18.38 15.06
C GLY A 117 0.69 -19.77 15.70
N GLY A 118 1.05 -19.85 16.98
CA GLY A 118 0.79 -21.03 17.79
C GLY A 118 -0.73 -21.17 18.02
N PRO A 119 -1.20 -22.29 18.60
CA PRO A 119 -2.62 -22.64 18.71
C PRO A 119 -3.63 -21.55 19.09
N ASP A 120 -3.23 -20.44 19.72
CA ASP A 120 -4.13 -19.32 20.08
C ASP A 120 -3.58 -17.93 19.74
N GLY A 121 -2.40 -17.87 19.11
CA GLY A 121 -1.71 -16.62 18.79
C GLY A 121 -1.92 -16.22 17.34
N ALA A 122 -1.87 -14.91 17.07
CA ALA A 122 -1.90 -14.42 15.70
C ALA A 122 -0.66 -14.87 14.91
N GLY A 123 -0.71 -14.83 13.58
CA GLY A 123 0.51 -14.94 12.78
C GLY A 123 1.48 -13.81 13.14
N ILE A 124 0.98 -12.57 13.04
CA ILE A 124 1.69 -11.35 13.46
C ILE A 124 0.74 -10.52 14.34
N GLY A 125 1.16 -10.17 15.55
CA GLY A 125 0.36 -9.35 16.46
C GLY A 125 0.25 -9.95 17.86
N GLY A 126 -0.96 -10.11 18.37
CA GLY A 126 -1.23 -10.55 19.73
C GLY A 126 -1.13 -12.06 19.93
N SER A 127 -0.56 -12.45 21.07
CA SER A 127 -0.69 -13.80 21.65
C SER A 127 -2.11 -14.00 22.21
N ALA A 128 -2.41 -15.17 22.80
CA ALA A 128 -3.72 -15.44 23.41
C ALA A 128 -4.17 -14.30 24.35
N GLN A 129 -5.43 -13.87 24.20
CA GLN A 129 -6.07 -12.75 24.89
C GLN A 129 -5.41 -11.39 24.67
N GLY A 130 -4.34 -11.33 23.87
CA GLY A 130 -3.60 -10.13 23.54
C GLY A 130 -4.20 -9.44 22.33
N ALA A 131 -4.43 -8.14 22.46
CA ALA A 131 -4.63 -7.28 21.30
C ALA A 131 -3.32 -7.15 20.50
N GLY A 132 -3.44 -6.98 19.19
CA GLY A 132 -2.33 -6.61 18.33
C GLY A 132 -1.84 -5.18 18.62
N GLY A 133 -0.54 -4.95 18.45
CA GLY A 133 0.07 -3.63 18.43
C GLY A 133 -0.01 -2.97 17.06
N THR A 134 1.02 -2.21 16.70
CA THR A 134 1.10 -1.55 15.39
C THR A 134 1.97 -2.36 14.43
N VAL A 135 1.43 -2.75 13.29
CA VAL A 135 2.15 -3.46 12.23
C VAL A 135 2.13 -2.60 10.97
N THR A 136 3.32 -2.30 10.43
CA THR A 136 3.47 -1.61 9.14
C THR A 136 4.20 -2.54 8.17
N ILE A 137 3.66 -2.72 6.97
CA ILE A 137 4.27 -3.54 5.92
C ILE A 137 4.55 -2.66 4.71
N ASN A 138 5.82 -2.48 4.39
CA ASN A 138 6.26 -1.64 3.28
C ASN A 138 6.46 -2.42 1.97
N GLY A 139 6.58 -3.75 2.04
CA GLY A 139 6.75 -4.61 0.86
C GLY A 139 7.03 -6.06 1.23
N GLY A 140 7.43 -6.85 0.23
CA GLY A 140 7.75 -8.28 0.38
C GLY A 140 6.56 -9.18 0.12
N THR A 141 6.80 -10.50 0.19
CA THR A 141 5.76 -11.53 0.17
C THR A 141 5.50 -11.99 1.60
N ILE A 142 4.34 -11.69 2.16
CA ILE A 142 4.03 -11.96 3.56
C ILE A 142 2.87 -12.94 3.64
N THR A 143 3.09 -14.08 4.28
CA THR A 143 2.07 -15.07 4.64
C THR A 143 1.92 -15.09 6.15
N ALA A 144 0.81 -14.57 6.66
CA ALA A 144 0.50 -14.51 8.08
C ALA A 144 -0.73 -15.35 8.39
N THR A 145 -0.55 -16.44 9.13
CA THR A 145 -1.62 -17.40 9.46
C THR A 145 -1.84 -17.43 10.96
N GLY A 146 -3.06 -17.17 11.41
CA GLY A 146 -3.43 -17.26 12.81
C GLY A 146 -3.49 -18.71 13.29
N GLY A 147 -3.22 -18.90 14.58
CA GLY A 147 -3.60 -20.12 15.31
C GLY A 147 -5.11 -20.34 15.35
N ALA A 148 -5.55 -21.36 16.07
CA ALA A 148 -6.98 -21.62 16.25
C ALA A 148 -7.66 -20.36 16.80
N PHE A 149 -8.71 -19.93 16.08
CA PHE A 149 -9.47 -18.72 16.35
C PHE A 149 -8.72 -17.38 16.37
N ALA A 150 -7.40 -17.34 16.18
CA ALA A 150 -6.64 -16.10 16.14
C ALA A 150 -6.67 -15.46 14.74
N ALA A 151 -6.36 -14.17 14.67
CA ALA A 151 -6.24 -13.46 13.41
C ALA A 151 -4.96 -13.83 12.66
N GLY A 152 -4.96 -13.68 11.33
CA GLY A 152 -3.72 -13.75 10.55
C GLY A 152 -2.75 -12.65 10.97
N ILE A 153 -3.21 -11.40 10.87
CA ILE A 153 -2.54 -10.21 11.40
C ILE A 153 -3.50 -9.52 12.38
N GLY A 154 -3.10 -9.33 13.63
CA GLY A 154 -3.88 -8.59 14.62
C GLY A 154 -4.01 -9.32 15.96
N GLY A 155 -5.22 -9.57 16.42
CA GLY A 155 -5.48 -10.09 17.77
C GLY A 155 -5.36 -11.61 17.91
N GLY A 156 -4.97 -12.07 19.10
CA GLY A 156 -5.03 -13.48 19.49
C GLY A 156 -6.41 -13.90 20.01
N VAL A 157 -6.57 -15.18 20.36
CA VAL A 157 -7.88 -15.73 20.76
C VAL A 157 -8.41 -15.16 22.08
N GLY A 158 -9.73 -15.11 22.25
CA GLY A 158 -10.36 -14.99 23.56
C GLY A 158 -10.53 -16.38 24.20
N VAL A 159 -9.92 -16.64 25.36
CA VAL A 159 -10.09 -17.93 26.09
C VAL A 159 -11.02 -17.68 27.30
N GLY A 160 -12.34 -17.81 27.10
CA GLY A 160 -13.33 -17.46 28.12
C GLY A 160 -13.46 -15.95 28.39
N GLN A 161 -12.93 -15.14 27.47
CA GLN A 161 -12.96 -13.68 27.44
C GLN A 161 -13.16 -13.23 25.98
N PRO A 162 -13.42 -11.94 25.72
CA PRO A 162 -13.45 -11.43 24.36
C PRO A 162 -12.14 -11.68 23.62
N GLY A 163 -12.24 -11.87 22.30
CA GLY A 163 -11.07 -11.96 21.43
C GLY A 163 -10.17 -10.73 21.50
N GLY A 164 -8.88 -10.90 21.25
CA GLY A 164 -7.93 -9.79 21.19
C GLY A 164 -8.32 -8.80 20.08
N ALA A 165 -8.27 -7.50 20.37
CA ALA A 165 -8.51 -6.48 19.35
C ALA A 165 -7.39 -6.47 18.28
N GLY A 166 -7.72 -6.09 17.05
CA GLY A 166 -6.80 -6.18 15.91
C GLY A 166 -5.60 -5.24 15.89
N GLY A 167 -5.57 -4.22 16.76
CA GLY A 167 -4.49 -3.23 16.75
C GLY A 167 -4.56 -2.28 15.55
N THR A 168 -3.40 -1.87 15.07
CA THR A 168 -3.27 -1.01 13.88
C THR A 168 -2.42 -1.72 12.83
N THR A 169 -2.96 -1.88 11.62
CA THR A 169 -2.22 -2.43 10.47
C THR A 169 -2.14 -1.41 9.35
N THR A 170 -0.93 -1.12 8.86
CA THR A 170 -0.70 -0.29 7.67
C THR A 170 0.02 -1.11 6.61
N ILE A 171 -0.50 -1.15 5.39
CA ILE A 171 0.11 -1.84 4.26
C ILE A 171 0.40 -0.82 3.18
N ASN A 172 1.68 -0.55 2.92
CA ASN A 172 2.14 0.38 1.88
C ASN A 172 2.42 -0.31 0.55
N GLY A 173 2.62 -1.63 0.55
CA GLY A 173 2.88 -2.43 -0.64
C GLY A 173 3.16 -3.90 -0.31
N GLY A 174 3.57 -4.66 -1.33
CA GLY A 174 3.87 -6.09 -1.21
C GLY A 174 2.69 -7.00 -1.58
N THR A 175 2.92 -8.31 -1.47
CA THR A 175 1.91 -9.36 -1.66
C THR A 175 1.63 -10.00 -0.32
N ILE A 176 0.43 -9.78 0.22
CA ILE A 176 0.07 -10.15 1.59
C ILE A 176 -1.05 -11.17 1.56
N THR A 177 -0.83 -12.33 2.19
CA THR A 177 -1.85 -13.32 2.49
C THR A 177 -2.02 -13.39 4.00
N ALA A 178 -3.14 -12.87 4.52
CA ALA A 178 -3.47 -12.90 5.93
C ALA A 178 -4.66 -13.83 6.16
N THR A 179 -4.45 -14.93 6.86
CA THR A 179 -5.46 -15.96 7.08
C THR A 179 -5.75 -16.14 8.56
N GLY A 180 -6.95 -15.77 8.99
CA GLY A 180 -7.50 -16.11 10.29
C GLY A 180 -8.09 -17.52 10.28
N SER A 181 -8.07 -18.17 11.44
CA SER A 181 -8.73 -19.48 11.61
C SER A 181 -10.24 -19.29 11.89
N VAL A 182 -10.94 -20.33 12.34
CA VAL A 182 -12.37 -20.32 12.70
C VAL A 182 -12.66 -19.11 13.59
N ASN A 183 -13.58 -18.22 13.22
CA ASN A 183 -13.86 -16.94 13.91
C ASN A 183 -12.72 -15.90 13.97
N GLY A 184 -11.46 -16.22 13.64
CA GLY A 184 -10.40 -15.21 13.57
C GLY A 184 -10.53 -14.37 12.31
N ALA A 185 -10.27 -13.06 12.37
CA ALA A 185 -10.21 -12.24 11.17
C ALA A 185 -8.98 -12.55 10.32
N GLY A 186 -9.02 -12.30 9.01
CA GLY A 186 -7.79 -12.31 8.19
C GLY A 186 -6.82 -11.25 8.70
N ILE A 187 -7.28 -9.99 8.68
CA ILE A 187 -6.62 -8.83 9.32
C ILE A 187 -7.61 -8.22 10.32
N GLY A 188 -7.23 -8.15 11.59
CA GLY A 188 -8.02 -7.50 12.63
C GLY A 188 -8.21 -8.36 13.86
N GLY A 189 -9.44 -8.46 14.35
CA GLY A 189 -9.75 -9.04 15.66
C GLY A 189 -9.57 -10.55 15.71
N GLY A 190 -9.09 -11.04 16.84
CA GLY A 190 -9.13 -12.47 17.17
C GLY A 190 -10.56 -12.92 17.47
N GLY A 191 -10.86 -14.17 17.18
CA GLY A 191 -12.12 -14.83 17.52
C GLY A 191 -12.09 -15.45 18.92
N THR A 192 -13.14 -16.19 19.23
CA THR A 192 -13.24 -16.99 20.47
C THR A 192 -14.14 -18.20 20.25
N GLY A 193 -13.89 -19.26 21.03
CA GLY A 193 -14.78 -20.42 21.15
C GLY A 193 -15.91 -20.24 22.18
N SER A 194 -15.80 -19.22 23.05
CA SER A 194 -16.81 -18.86 24.04
C SER A 194 -16.75 -17.35 24.34
N GLY A 195 -17.78 -16.62 23.93
CA GLY A 195 -17.92 -15.18 24.21
C GLY A 195 -17.86 -14.29 22.96
N ASP A 196 -17.46 -13.04 23.16
CA ASP A 196 -17.50 -12.01 22.13
C ASP A 196 -16.23 -12.00 21.26
N GLY A 197 -16.37 -11.75 19.97
CA GLY A 197 -15.23 -11.57 19.06
C GLY A 197 -14.45 -10.28 19.34
N GLY A 198 -13.16 -10.27 19.02
CA GLY A 198 -12.31 -9.10 19.14
C GLY A 198 -12.64 -8.03 18.10
N ALA A 199 -12.57 -6.75 18.49
CA ALA A 199 -12.79 -5.63 17.58
C ALA A 199 -11.70 -5.55 16.50
N GLY A 200 -12.08 -5.13 15.29
CA GLY A 200 -11.19 -5.15 14.11
C GLY A 200 -10.00 -4.20 14.14
N GLY A 201 -10.01 -3.18 15.00
CA GLY A 201 -8.94 -2.20 15.07
C GLY A 201 -8.94 -1.24 13.88
N THR A 202 -7.76 -0.78 13.46
CA THR A 202 -7.58 0.14 12.33
C THR A 202 -6.73 -0.52 11.25
N THR A 203 -7.21 -0.52 10.00
CA THR A 203 -6.45 -1.00 8.84
C THR A 203 -6.33 0.10 7.81
N THR A 204 -5.12 0.41 7.35
CA THR A 204 -4.86 1.32 6.23
C THR A 204 -4.11 0.60 5.13
N ILE A 205 -4.63 0.64 3.90
CA ILE A 205 -4.01 0.01 2.73
C ILE A 205 -3.71 1.11 1.71
N ASN A 206 -2.43 1.39 1.48
CA ASN A 206 -1.97 2.38 0.52
C ASN A 206 -1.60 1.76 -0.84
N GLY A 207 -1.38 0.45 -0.90
CA GLY A 207 -1.02 -0.28 -2.11
C GLY A 207 -0.74 -1.76 -1.86
N GLY A 208 -0.34 -2.47 -2.90
CA GLY A 208 -0.01 -3.91 -2.85
C GLY A 208 -1.16 -4.82 -3.28
N THR A 209 -0.90 -6.13 -3.21
CA THR A 209 -1.90 -7.19 -3.44
C THR A 209 -2.22 -7.87 -2.11
N ILE A 210 -3.44 -7.72 -1.61
CA ILE A 210 -3.86 -8.21 -0.30
C ILE A 210 -4.94 -9.28 -0.48
N THR A 211 -4.70 -10.45 0.09
CA THR A 211 -5.69 -11.51 0.29
C THR A 211 -5.91 -11.69 1.79
N ALA A 212 -7.09 -11.31 2.28
CA ALA A 212 -7.46 -11.42 3.69
C ALA A 212 -8.63 -12.41 3.85
N ILE A 213 -8.37 -13.54 4.49
CA ILE A 213 -9.35 -14.63 4.64
C ILE A 213 -9.58 -14.84 6.13
N GLY A 214 -10.80 -14.63 6.61
CA GLY A 214 -11.13 -14.79 8.02
C GLY A 214 -12.24 -15.81 8.26
N GLY A 215 -12.13 -16.56 9.35
CA GLY A 215 -13.30 -17.22 9.93
C GLY A 215 -14.28 -16.22 10.57
N GLY A 216 -13.78 -15.03 10.95
CA GLY A 216 -14.56 -13.84 11.28
C GLY A 216 -14.78 -12.98 10.04
N ALA A 217 -14.40 -11.70 10.10
CA ALA A 217 -14.30 -10.86 8.91
C ALA A 217 -13.02 -11.15 8.10
N GLY A 218 -13.02 -10.88 6.80
CA GLY A 218 -11.76 -10.85 6.04
C GLY A 218 -10.82 -9.77 6.58
N ILE A 219 -11.30 -8.52 6.61
CA ILE A 219 -10.67 -7.39 7.30
C ILE A 219 -11.67 -6.81 8.30
N GLY A 220 -11.33 -6.83 9.58
CA GLY A 220 -12.14 -6.25 10.64
C GLY A 220 -12.36 -7.19 11.82
N GLY A 221 -13.60 -7.33 12.29
CA GLY A 221 -13.91 -7.99 13.56
C GLY A 221 -13.74 -9.52 13.54
N GLY A 222 -13.33 -10.09 14.69
CA GLY A 222 -13.41 -11.54 14.91
C GLY A 222 -14.85 -12.01 15.18
N GLY A 223 -15.16 -13.26 14.89
CA GLY A 223 -16.45 -13.89 15.22
C GLY A 223 -16.55 -14.29 16.70
N GLY A 224 -17.77 -14.33 17.22
CA GLY A 224 -18.09 -14.84 18.56
C GLY A 224 -18.82 -16.19 18.47
N SER A 225 -18.35 -17.21 19.18
CA SER A 225 -19.12 -18.46 19.39
C SER A 225 -19.84 -18.39 20.72
N GLY A 226 -21.17 -18.26 20.68
CA GLY A 226 -22.02 -18.11 21.87
C GLY A 226 -22.10 -16.68 22.44
N GLY A 227 -21.35 -15.73 21.87
CA GLY A 227 -21.45 -14.28 22.13
C GLY A 227 -21.59 -13.48 20.83
N ALA A 228 -21.53 -12.14 20.95
CA ALA A 228 -21.61 -11.26 19.78
C ALA A 228 -20.30 -11.29 18.98
N GLY A 229 -20.39 -11.05 17.68
CA GLY A 229 -19.20 -10.80 16.87
C GLY A 229 -18.51 -9.48 17.25
N GLY A 230 -17.21 -9.39 16.99
CA GLY A 230 -16.43 -8.17 17.16
C GLY A 230 -16.83 -7.09 16.16
N ALA A 231 -16.82 -5.83 16.61
CA ALA A 231 -17.09 -4.67 15.76
C ALA A 231 -16.03 -4.54 14.66
N GLY A 232 -16.41 -4.04 13.48
CA GLY A 232 -15.54 -4.04 12.30
C GLY A 232 -14.33 -3.10 12.33
N GLY A 233 -14.31 -2.13 13.24
CA GLY A 233 -13.23 -1.15 13.31
C GLY A 233 -13.27 -0.14 12.15
N THR A 234 -12.10 0.38 11.77
CA THR A 234 -11.95 1.34 10.67
C THR A 234 -11.00 0.79 9.62
N THR A 235 -11.44 0.76 8.37
CA THR A 235 -10.60 0.40 7.22
C THR A 235 -10.52 1.58 6.26
N THR A 236 -9.32 2.01 5.91
CA THR A 236 -9.04 3.03 4.91
C THR A 236 -8.25 2.43 3.76
N ILE A 237 -8.72 2.60 2.53
CA ILE A 237 -8.07 2.06 1.34
C ILE A 237 -7.78 3.22 0.39
N ASN A 238 -6.49 3.41 0.09
CA ASN A 238 -5.97 4.47 -0.77
C ASN A 238 -5.38 3.91 -2.09
N GLY A 239 -5.20 2.59 -2.20
CA GLY A 239 -4.63 1.95 -3.39
C GLY A 239 -4.59 0.42 -3.28
N GLY A 240 -4.13 -0.24 -4.35
CA GLY A 240 -3.84 -1.69 -4.40
C GLY A 240 -4.96 -2.57 -4.97
N THR A 241 -4.75 -3.88 -4.88
CA THR A 241 -5.74 -4.93 -5.18
C THR A 241 -6.05 -5.69 -3.90
N ILE A 242 -7.32 -5.71 -3.50
CA ILE A 242 -7.76 -6.30 -2.23
C ILE A 242 -8.83 -7.35 -2.51
N THR A 243 -8.61 -8.56 -2.00
CA THR A 243 -9.60 -9.62 -1.90
C THR A 243 -9.77 -9.95 -0.42
N ALA A 244 -10.93 -9.62 0.14
CA ALA A 244 -11.25 -9.88 1.54
C ALA A 244 -12.48 -10.78 1.63
N SER A 245 -12.38 -11.88 2.36
CA SER A 245 -13.46 -12.84 2.54
C SER A 245 -13.56 -13.33 3.99
N GLY A 246 -14.79 -13.52 4.47
CA GLY A 246 -15.02 -14.20 5.74
C GLY A 246 -16.45 -14.65 5.95
N PHE A 247 -16.69 -15.45 7.00
CA PHE A 247 -18.05 -15.83 7.41
C PHE A 247 -18.82 -14.67 8.05
N GLY A 248 -18.11 -13.67 8.58
CA GLY A 248 -18.64 -12.34 8.85
C GLY A 248 -18.68 -11.51 7.58
N ALA A 249 -18.32 -10.23 7.68
CA ALA A 249 -18.15 -9.40 6.49
C ALA A 249 -16.82 -9.70 5.76
N GLY A 250 -16.77 -9.48 4.45
CA GLY A 250 -15.47 -9.39 3.76
C GLY A 250 -14.62 -8.26 4.34
N ILE A 251 -15.18 -7.05 4.44
CA ILE A 251 -14.62 -5.93 5.21
C ILE A 251 -15.71 -5.38 6.15
N GLY A 252 -15.45 -5.41 7.45
CA GLY A 252 -16.42 -4.95 8.45
C GLY A 252 -16.47 -5.85 9.67
N SER A 253 -17.66 -6.10 10.21
CA SER A 253 -17.77 -6.80 11.49
C SER A 253 -17.60 -8.30 11.38
N GLY A 254 -17.23 -8.91 12.49
CA GLY A 254 -17.19 -10.37 12.62
C GLY A 254 -18.59 -10.97 12.68
N ALA A 255 -18.67 -12.26 12.38
CA ALA A 255 -19.93 -13.01 12.39
C ALA A 255 -20.67 -12.83 13.74
N GLY A 256 -21.95 -12.47 13.67
CA GLY A 256 -22.80 -12.24 14.85
C GLY A 256 -22.72 -10.83 15.45
N SER A 257 -22.03 -9.88 14.81
CA SER A 257 -21.98 -8.48 15.26
C SER A 257 -22.92 -7.59 14.45
N ILE A 258 -23.52 -6.58 15.09
CA ILE A 258 -24.33 -5.54 14.42
C ILE A 258 -23.56 -4.21 14.21
N SER A 259 -22.28 -4.17 14.55
CA SER A 259 -21.46 -2.95 14.47
C SER A 259 -20.46 -3.05 13.33
N PRO A 260 -20.86 -2.71 12.08
CA PRO A 260 -20.10 -3.00 10.88
C PRO A 260 -18.77 -2.24 10.77
N GLY A 261 -18.60 -1.17 11.55
CA GLY A 261 -17.42 -0.31 11.48
C GLY A 261 -17.52 0.73 10.37
N ALA A 262 -16.37 1.24 9.93
CA ALA A 262 -16.27 2.24 8.86
C ALA A 262 -15.31 1.76 7.77
N LEU A 263 -15.71 1.93 6.51
CA LEU A 263 -14.87 1.70 5.34
C LEU A 263 -14.75 3.00 4.55
N GLN A 264 -13.55 3.54 4.49
CA GLN A 264 -13.21 4.67 3.64
C GLN A 264 -12.38 4.17 2.45
N VAL A 265 -12.83 4.47 1.25
CA VAL A 265 -12.05 4.22 0.02
C VAL A 265 -11.76 5.59 -0.56
N ASN A 266 -10.50 6.02 -0.58
CA ASN A 266 -10.12 7.33 -1.10
C ASN A 266 -9.86 7.24 -2.61
N GLY A 267 -10.22 8.30 -3.36
CA GLY A 267 -10.06 8.32 -4.83
C GLY A 267 -11.35 8.09 -5.61
N THR A 268 -12.50 8.60 -5.11
CA THR A 268 -13.82 8.27 -5.66
C THR A 268 -14.57 9.51 -6.18
N PRO A 269 -15.05 9.54 -7.44
CA PRO A 269 -16.13 10.44 -7.81
C PRO A 269 -17.40 9.91 -7.14
N ASP A 270 -18.23 10.81 -6.60
CA ASP A 270 -19.45 10.55 -5.84
C ASP A 270 -20.61 9.93 -6.68
N VAL A 271 -20.32 9.01 -7.59
CA VAL A 271 -21.31 8.44 -8.51
C VAL A 271 -21.05 6.96 -8.80
N GLY A 272 -21.16 6.13 -7.76
CA GLY A 272 -21.63 4.76 -7.92
C GLY A 272 -20.57 3.65 -7.98
N ALA A 273 -20.89 2.57 -7.25
CA ALA A 273 -20.25 1.26 -7.24
C ALA A 273 -18.96 1.07 -6.44
N ALA A 274 -18.89 1.60 -5.22
CA ALA A 274 -18.44 0.74 -4.12
C ALA A 274 -19.71 0.12 -3.51
N THR A 275 -19.98 -1.15 -3.82
CA THR A 275 -21.06 -1.88 -3.17
C THR A 275 -20.62 -2.21 -1.75
N ASP A 276 -21.56 -2.07 -0.81
CA ASP A 276 -21.50 -2.16 0.65
C ASP A 276 -21.01 -3.50 1.23
N GLY A 277 -20.19 -4.27 0.53
CA GLY A 277 -19.78 -5.60 0.97
C GLY A 277 -20.93 -6.60 1.10
N GLY A 278 -22.13 -6.29 0.60
CA GLY A 278 -23.23 -7.21 0.29
C GLY A 278 -23.96 -7.87 1.46
N GLY A 279 -23.36 -7.94 2.65
CA GLY A 279 -23.94 -8.56 3.84
C GLY A 279 -24.47 -7.58 4.89
N PRO A 280 -25.41 -7.97 5.76
CA PRO A 280 -25.96 -7.12 6.84
C PRO A 280 -24.91 -6.66 7.87
N TYR A 281 -23.68 -7.19 7.77
CA TYR A 281 -22.58 -7.01 8.71
C TYR A 281 -21.40 -6.23 8.09
N ALA A 282 -21.48 -5.90 6.80
CA ALA A 282 -20.40 -5.22 6.09
C ALA A 282 -20.37 -3.72 6.36
N ALA A 283 -19.15 -3.16 6.41
CA ALA A 283 -18.94 -1.74 6.61
C ALA A 283 -19.50 -0.95 5.41
N PRO A 284 -20.44 -0.01 5.61
CA PRO A 284 -20.86 0.86 4.53
C PRO A 284 -19.67 1.71 4.09
N ILE A 285 -19.53 1.94 2.78
CA ILE A 285 -18.53 2.87 2.29
C ILE A 285 -18.93 4.29 2.71
N THR A 286 -18.18 4.84 3.67
CA THR A 286 -18.33 6.19 4.21
C THR A 286 -17.31 7.09 3.54
N ASN A 287 -17.55 7.40 2.28
CA ASN A 287 -16.64 8.16 1.45
C ASN A 287 -16.54 9.64 1.89
N PRO A 288 -15.33 10.22 1.95
CA PRO A 288 -15.19 11.58 1.44
C PRO A 288 -13.95 11.75 0.53
N ILE A 289 -13.98 12.82 -0.27
CA ILE A 289 -12.96 13.39 -1.17
C ILE A 289 -13.08 12.92 -2.64
N THR A 290 -13.33 13.89 -3.53
CA THR A 290 -13.23 13.78 -4.99
C THR A 290 -11.83 13.25 -5.37
N PRO A 291 -11.69 12.27 -6.29
CA PRO A 291 -10.37 11.73 -6.62
C PRO A 291 -9.49 12.82 -7.24
N PRO A 292 -8.16 12.67 -7.15
CA PRO A 292 -7.28 13.30 -8.12
C PRO A 292 -7.73 12.97 -9.55
N ALA A 293 -7.73 13.96 -10.43
CA ALA A 293 -8.16 13.77 -11.82
C ALA A 293 -7.40 12.61 -12.49
N GLY A 294 -8.12 11.66 -13.10
CA GLY A 294 -7.54 10.51 -13.78
C GLY A 294 -7.37 9.24 -12.93
N VAL A 295 -7.81 9.25 -11.68
CA VAL A 295 -7.85 8.07 -10.79
C VAL A 295 -9.29 7.59 -10.62
N GLY A 296 -9.51 6.28 -10.76
CA GLY A 296 -10.76 5.59 -10.47
C GLY A 296 -10.52 4.26 -9.75
N TYR A 297 -11.58 3.49 -9.51
CA TYR A 297 -11.50 2.13 -9.00
C TYR A 297 -12.74 1.35 -9.44
N SER A 298 -12.67 0.02 -9.36
CA SER A 298 -13.80 -0.89 -9.51
C SER A 298 -13.92 -1.74 -8.25
N ALA A 299 -15.10 -1.73 -7.62
CA ALA A 299 -15.44 -2.68 -6.58
C ALA A 299 -16.38 -3.73 -7.15
N THR A 300 -16.13 -5.01 -6.85
CA THR A 300 -17.10 -6.07 -7.05
C THR A 300 -17.30 -6.77 -5.72
N THR A 301 -18.55 -6.91 -5.31
CA THR A 301 -18.91 -7.73 -4.16
C THR A 301 -19.64 -8.96 -4.66
N SER A 302 -19.26 -10.12 -4.16
CA SER A 302 -19.94 -11.37 -4.48
C SER A 302 -20.13 -12.18 -3.20
N THR A 303 -21.33 -12.73 -3.04
CA THR A 303 -21.59 -13.76 -2.04
C THR A 303 -21.12 -15.10 -2.64
N LEU A 304 -19.99 -15.62 -2.17
CA LEU A 304 -19.48 -16.93 -2.57
C LEU A 304 -19.82 -17.94 -1.46
N GLY A 305 -20.98 -18.57 -1.57
CA GLY A 305 -21.45 -19.53 -0.57
C GLY A 305 -21.93 -18.84 0.72
N SER A 306 -21.42 -19.28 1.89
CA SER A 306 -21.73 -18.69 3.21
C SER A 306 -20.77 -17.57 3.62
N ALA A 307 -19.88 -17.13 2.73
CA ALA A 307 -18.88 -16.10 2.99
C ALA A 307 -19.11 -14.88 2.08
N ASP A 308 -19.03 -13.69 2.67
CA ASP A 308 -19.07 -12.43 1.94
C ASP A 308 -17.68 -12.11 1.41
N THR A 309 -17.56 -11.94 0.08
CA THR A 309 -16.29 -11.58 -0.56
C THR A 309 -16.38 -10.18 -1.14
N VAL A 310 -15.38 -9.38 -0.81
CA VAL A 310 -15.17 -8.02 -1.31
C VAL A 310 -13.90 -8.01 -2.16
N GLU A 311 -14.04 -7.59 -3.40
CA GLU A 311 -12.92 -7.35 -4.31
C GLU A 311 -12.86 -5.87 -4.68
N LEU A 312 -11.73 -5.23 -4.37
CA LEU A 312 -11.47 -3.82 -4.68
C LEU A 312 -10.21 -3.72 -5.54
N ARG A 313 -10.33 -3.02 -6.67
CA ARG A 313 -9.23 -2.77 -7.61
C ARG A 313 -9.17 -1.30 -7.97
N PHE A 314 -8.02 -0.66 -7.79
CA PHE A 314 -7.78 0.70 -8.28
C PHE A 314 -7.51 0.69 -9.77
N ASN A 315 -7.91 1.74 -10.49
CA ASN A 315 -7.64 1.89 -11.91
C ASN A 315 -7.26 3.32 -12.29
N TYR A 316 -6.50 3.44 -13.38
CA TYR A 316 -5.93 4.70 -13.86
C TYR A 316 -6.34 4.97 -15.30
N LEU A 317 -6.69 6.22 -15.57
CA LEU A 317 -6.95 6.69 -16.91
C LEU A 317 -5.62 7.01 -17.61
N ILE A 318 -5.37 6.30 -18.70
CA ILE A 318 -4.22 6.48 -19.60
C ILE A 318 -4.70 7.24 -20.83
N THR A 319 -4.15 8.43 -21.03
CA THR A 319 -4.50 9.28 -22.17
C THR A 319 -3.40 9.28 -23.21
N PHE A 320 -3.81 9.35 -24.47
CA PHE A 320 -2.91 9.30 -25.62
C PHE A 320 -2.96 10.62 -26.36
N ALA A 321 -1.94 11.46 -26.20
CA ALA A 321 -1.78 12.74 -26.86
C ALA A 321 -1.09 12.55 -28.22
N ALA A 322 -1.89 12.50 -29.29
CA ALA A 322 -1.40 12.24 -30.65
C ALA A 322 -0.55 13.37 -31.26
N ASN A 323 -0.43 14.54 -30.60
CA ASN A 323 0.41 15.67 -31.04
C ASN A 323 0.23 16.07 -32.51
N GLY A 324 -1.00 16.38 -32.89
CA GLY A 324 -1.35 16.75 -34.27
C GLY A 324 -1.57 15.57 -35.21
N GLY A 325 -1.44 14.32 -34.72
CA GLY A 325 -1.93 13.13 -35.40
C GLY A 325 -3.42 12.83 -35.10
N SER A 326 -3.92 11.74 -35.69
CA SER A 326 -5.28 11.23 -35.47
C SER A 326 -5.53 10.86 -34.00
N ALA A 327 -6.74 11.13 -33.52
CA ALA A 327 -7.12 10.85 -32.14
C ALA A 327 -7.01 9.35 -31.77
N THR A 328 -6.70 9.11 -30.50
CA THR A 328 -6.48 7.78 -29.92
C THR A 328 -7.31 7.65 -28.66
N VAL A 329 -8.04 6.54 -28.52
CA VAL A 329 -8.99 6.32 -27.44
C VAL A 329 -8.24 6.12 -26.11
N PRO A 330 -8.57 6.86 -25.04
CA PRO A 330 -8.01 6.62 -23.71
C PRO A 330 -8.30 5.19 -23.21
N GLN A 331 -7.44 4.68 -22.35
CA GLN A 331 -7.60 3.37 -21.71
C GLN A 331 -7.76 3.53 -20.21
N THR A 332 -8.56 2.67 -19.58
CA THR A 332 -8.63 2.54 -18.12
C THR A 332 -7.96 1.23 -17.73
N ILE A 333 -6.88 1.29 -16.96
CA ILE A 333 -6.02 0.14 -16.64
C ILE A 333 -6.01 -0.05 -15.11
N ASN A 334 -6.13 -1.29 -14.61
CA ASN A 334 -6.04 -1.51 -13.18
C ASN A 334 -4.62 -1.25 -12.67
N ASP A 335 -4.49 -0.91 -11.39
CA ASP A 335 -3.20 -0.81 -10.71
C ASP A 335 -2.41 -2.12 -10.85
N GLY A 336 -1.15 -2.00 -11.27
CA GLY A 336 -0.25 -3.12 -11.55
C GLY A 336 -0.39 -3.78 -12.92
N ASP A 337 -1.49 -3.54 -13.66
CA ASP A 337 -1.67 -4.06 -15.02
C ASP A 337 -0.85 -3.24 -16.04
N THR A 338 -0.69 -3.75 -17.27
CA THR A 338 0.06 -3.09 -18.35
C THR A 338 -0.84 -2.35 -19.34
N VAL A 339 -0.33 -1.27 -19.94
CA VAL A 339 -1.04 -0.53 -20.99
C VAL A 339 -1.09 -1.37 -22.27
N SER A 340 -2.26 -1.49 -22.89
CA SER A 340 -2.36 -2.12 -24.20
C SER A 340 -1.93 -1.15 -25.29
N VAL A 341 -1.06 -1.59 -26.22
CA VAL A 341 -0.59 -0.74 -27.32
C VAL A 341 -1.79 -0.19 -28.12
N PRO A 342 -1.97 1.15 -28.22
CA PRO A 342 -3.10 1.73 -28.93
C PRO A 342 -2.90 1.59 -30.45
N ALA A 343 -3.99 1.82 -31.21
CA ALA A 343 -3.89 1.95 -32.66
C ALA A 343 -2.86 3.03 -33.05
N THR A 344 -2.02 2.74 -34.04
CA THR A 344 -0.97 3.66 -34.50
C THR A 344 -1.63 4.93 -35.07
N PRO A 345 -1.37 6.12 -34.51
CA PRO A 345 -1.94 7.35 -35.04
C PRO A 345 -1.29 7.72 -36.38
N THR A 346 -1.98 8.53 -37.17
CA THR A 346 -1.48 9.04 -38.46
C THR A 346 -1.36 10.56 -38.45
N ARG A 347 -0.33 11.10 -39.14
CA ARG A 347 -0.10 12.54 -39.29
C ARG A 347 0.52 12.82 -40.66
N GLU A 348 -0.11 13.68 -41.45
CA GLU A 348 0.34 14.01 -42.81
C GLU A 348 1.76 14.61 -42.82
N GLY A 349 2.65 14.06 -43.65
CA GLY A 349 4.04 14.51 -43.77
C GLY A 349 5.00 14.00 -42.67
N PHE A 350 4.54 13.10 -41.79
CA PHE A 350 5.33 12.56 -40.70
C PHE A 350 5.18 11.03 -40.59
N THR A 351 6.22 10.37 -40.06
CA THR A 351 6.21 8.97 -39.66
C THR A 351 6.13 8.88 -38.14
N PHE A 352 5.23 8.06 -37.62
CA PHE A 352 5.12 7.79 -36.18
C PHE A 352 6.32 6.99 -35.70
N THR A 353 6.98 7.44 -34.63
CA THR A 353 8.20 6.79 -34.11
C THR A 353 7.99 6.11 -32.76
N GLY A 354 6.82 6.28 -32.12
CA GLY A 354 6.50 5.64 -30.85
C GLY A 354 5.79 6.57 -29.87
N TRP A 355 5.39 6.00 -28.73
CA TRP A 355 4.83 6.73 -27.60
C TRP A 355 5.92 7.06 -26.60
N THR A 356 5.83 8.25 -26.00
CA THR A 356 6.78 8.73 -24.99
C THR A 356 6.05 9.13 -23.71
N SER A 357 6.71 8.94 -22.57
CA SER A 357 6.30 9.44 -21.26
C SER A 357 7.45 10.23 -20.65
N GLY A 358 7.18 11.46 -20.20
CA GLY A 358 8.23 12.34 -19.64
C GLY A 358 9.39 12.64 -20.58
N GLY A 359 9.20 12.52 -21.90
CA GLY A 359 10.23 12.72 -22.92
C GLY A 359 11.03 11.47 -23.31
N SER A 360 10.85 10.34 -22.60
CA SER A 360 11.49 9.05 -22.91
C SER A 360 10.53 8.11 -23.60
N ALA A 361 11.04 7.17 -24.41
CA ALA A 361 10.21 6.12 -25.01
C ALA A 361 9.50 5.32 -23.90
N HIS A 362 8.20 5.10 -24.07
CA HIS A 362 7.41 4.34 -23.09
C HIS A 362 7.58 2.84 -23.31
N ASP A 363 7.75 2.11 -22.20
CA ASP A 363 7.77 0.65 -22.15
C ASP A 363 6.38 0.12 -21.82
N PHE A 364 5.72 -0.51 -22.80
CA PHE A 364 4.38 -1.08 -22.64
C PHE A 364 4.36 -2.35 -21.78
N THR A 365 5.52 -2.87 -21.37
CA THR A 365 5.61 -3.96 -20.39
C THR A 365 5.69 -3.47 -18.95
N ALA A 366 5.87 -2.16 -18.74
CA ALA A 366 5.90 -1.56 -17.41
C ALA A 366 4.50 -1.54 -16.79
N PRO A 367 4.35 -1.93 -15.51
CA PRO A 367 3.07 -1.86 -14.81
C PRO A 367 2.63 -0.41 -14.61
N VAL A 368 1.33 -0.18 -14.70
CA VAL A 368 0.71 1.12 -14.40
C VAL A 368 0.52 1.24 -12.90
N THR A 369 1.15 2.25 -12.30
CA THR A 369 1.04 2.56 -10.87
C THR A 369 0.48 3.98 -10.62
N GLY A 370 -0.03 4.61 -11.67
CA GLY A 370 -0.57 5.96 -11.61
C GLY A 370 -1.10 6.46 -12.97
N PRO A 371 -1.79 7.61 -12.98
CA PRO A 371 -2.24 8.26 -14.21
C PRO A 371 -1.07 8.55 -15.16
N LEU A 372 -1.29 8.37 -16.46
CA LEU A 372 -0.25 8.48 -17.47
C LEU A 372 -0.75 9.22 -18.71
N VAL A 373 0.09 10.11 -19.23
CA VAL A 373 -0.11 10.76 -20.53
C VAL A 373 0.97 10.28 -21.49
N LEU A 374 0.59 9.45 -22.45
CA LEU A 374 1.47 8.97 -23.51
C LEU A 374 1.40 9.91 -24.70
N THR A 375 2.57 10.39 -25.11
CA THR A 375 2.70 11.45 -26.10
C THR A 375 3.33 10.91 -27.38
N ALA A 376 2.68 11.10 -28.53
CA ALA A 376 3.16 10.60 -29.82
C ALA A 376 4.42 11.35 -30.27
N ALA A 377 5.45 10.59 -30.65
CA ALA A 377 6.66 11.08 -31.28
C ALA A 377 6.61 10.88 -32.80
N TRP A 378 7.17 11.84 -33.54
CA TRP A 378 7.06 11.95 -34.99
C TRP A 378 8.40 12.31 -35.62
N ALA A 379 8.72 11.68 -36.75
CA ALA A 379 9.83 12.08 -37.64
C ALA A 379 9.25 12.68 -38.92
N ALA A 380 9.78 13.82 -39.38
CA ALA A 380 9.35 14.39 -40.65
C ALA A 380 9.71 13.42 -41.79
N MET A 381 8.73 13.09 -42.62
CA MET A 381 8.99 12.36 -43.85
C MET A 381 9.65 13.37 -44.79
N LEU A 382 10.98 13.33 -44.90
CA LEU A 382 11.66 14.07 -45.97
C LEU A 382 10.99 13.63 -47.26
N ALA A 383 10.37 14.58 -47.96
CA ALA A 383 9.77 14.30 -49.25
C ALA A 383 10.87 13.67 -50.10
N ALA A 384 10.76 12.38 -50.37
CA ALA A 384 11.48 11.74 -51.44
C ALA A 384 10.90 12.29 -52.75
N THR A 385 11.10 13.58 -53.01
CA THR A 385 11.26 14.02 -54.39
C THR A 385 12.55 13.35 -54.82
N GLY A 386 12.43 12.22 -55.51
CA GLY A 386 13.52 11.56 -56.24
C GLY A 386 14.00 12.42 -57.41
N ALA A 387 14.22 13.71 -57.17
CA ALA A 387 14.93 14.62 -58.04
C ALA A 387 16.30 14.81 -57.42
N ASP A 388 17.27 14.12 -57.99
CA ASP A 388 18.69 14.36 -57.81
C ASP A 388 18.98 15.84 -58.13
N VAL A 389 19.19 16.66 -57.09
CA VAL A 389 19.45 18.11 -57.22
C VAL A 389 20.94 18.43 -57.38
N THR A 390 21.75 17.47 -57.83
CA THR A 390 23.20 17.66 -58.02
C THR A 390 23.59 18.34 -59.34
N SER A 391 22.66 18.84 -60.15
CA SER A 391 23.00 19.65 -61.33
C SER A 391 22.41 21.05 -61.27
N ALA A 392 23.29 22.05 -61.43
CA ALA A 392 22.97 23.47 -61.52
C ALA A 392 22.05 23.86 -62.71
N ALA A 393 21.52 22.88 -63.45
CA ALA A 393 20.58 23.08 -64.57
C ALA A 393 19.10 23.11 -64.14
N ALA A 394 18.74 22.63 -62.93
CA ALA A 394 17.35 22.58 -62.49
C ALA A 394 16.82 23.89 -61.86
N VAL A 395 17.70 24.84 -61.51
CA VAL A 395 17.30 26.12 -60.89
C VAL A 395 16.73 27.11 -61.92
N ALA A 396 16.99 26.91 -63.22
CA ALA A 396 16.49 27.81 -64.27
C ALA A 396 15.06 27.49 -64.77
N PHE A 397 14.52 26.31 -64.48
CA PHE A 397 13.17 25.92 -64.96
C PHE A 397 12.06 26.10 -63.91
N LEU A 398 12.39 26.26 -62.62
CA LEU A 398 11.39 26.44 -61.56
C LEU A 398 10.93 27.92 -61.39
N LEU A 399 11.69 28.89 -61.91
CA LEU A 399 11.32 30.31 -61.84
C LEU A 399 10.47 30.80 -63.02
N THR A 400 10.35 30.04 -64.12
CA THR A 400 9.48 30.40 -65.26
C THR A 400 8.06 29.83 -65.15
N ALA A 401 7.86 28.72 -64.43
CA ALA A 401 6.53 28.12 -64.26
C ALA A 401 5.64 28.83 -63.22
N VAL A 402 6.23 29.43 -62.18
CA VAL A 402 5.47 30.20 -61.16
C VAL A 402 5.07 31.60 -61.67
N GLY A 403 5.86 32.20 -62.56
CA GLY A 403 5.55 33.51 -63.17
C GLY A 403 4.42 33.51 -64.19
N VAL A 404 4.26 32.42 -64.97
CA VAL A 404 3.23 32.35 -66.03
C VAL A 404 1.84 31.99 -65.48
N LEU A 405 1.76 31.23 -64.37
CA LEU A 405 0.47 30.83 -63.78
C LEU A 405 -0.23 31.98 -63.02
N LEU A 406 0.53 32.96 -62.52
CA LEU A 406 -0.01 34.16 -61.85
C LEU A 406 -0.53 35.22 -62.85
N PHE A 407 -0.02 35.26 -64.09
CA PHE A 407 -0.49 36.21 -65.12
C PHE A 407 -1.73 35.73 -65.88
N ALA A 408 -1.92 34.42 -66.03
CA ALA A 408 -3.09 33.84 -66.72
C ALA A 408 -4.42 33.97 -65.92
N ARG A 409 -4.36 34.02 -64.58
CA ARG A 409 -5.57 34.19 -63.75
C ARG A 409 -6.11 35.63 -63.68
N ARG A 410 -5.33 36.66 -64.03
CA ARG A 410 -5.81 38.06 -64.01
C ARG A 410 -6.57 38.51 -65.27
N ARG A 411 -6.46 37.82 -66.41
CA ARG A 411 -7.20 38.20 -67.65
C ARG A 411 -8.57 37.54 -67.82
N ARG A 412 -8.93 36.53 -67.01
CA ARG A 412 -10.27 35.89 -67.08
C ARG A 412 -11.35 36.58 -66.23
N ALA A 413 -10.99 37.54 -65.38
CA ALA A 413 -11.94 38.25 -64.52
C ALA A 413 -12.56 39.52 -65.17
N THR A 414 -12.06 39.98 -66.33
CA THR A 414 -12.50 41.26 -66.94
C THR A 414 -13.29 41.09 -68.25
N ALA A 415 -13.57 39.86 -68.71
CA ALA A 415 -14.22 39.61 -70.00
C ALA A 415 -15.62 38.96 -69.89
N GLN A 416 -16.25 38.98 -68.70
CA GLN A 416 -17.61 38.42 -68.50
C GLN A 416 -18.66 39.46 -68.09
N SER A 417 -18.39 40.76 -68.30
CA SER A 417 -19.38 41.83 -68.16
C SER A 417 -19.29 42.83 -69.33
N ALA A 418 -19.90 42.49 -70.47
CA ALA A 418 -20.43 43.41 -71.49
C ALA A 418 -21.29 42.59 -72.47
#